data_AF-A0A420WVL1-F1
#
_entry.id   AF-A0A420WVL1-F1
#
_cell.length_a   1.000
_cell.length_b   1.000
_cell.length_c   1.000
_cell.angle_alpha   90.00
_cell.angle_beta   90.00
_cell.angle_gamma   90.00
#
_symmetry.space_group_name_H-M   'P 1'
#
loop_
_entity.id
_entity.type
_entity.pdbx_description
1 polymer ?
#
loop_
_entity_poly.entity_id
_entity_poly.type
_entity_poly.pdbx_seq_one_letter_code
_entity_poly.pdbx_strand_id
1 'polypeptide(L)'
;MTTSLNDDQLLRYSRQIMLLELDYEGQLRLQQSHALIIGLGGLGSPVALYLAAAGVGELTLADHDRVDLSNLQRQIAHGEADIDTPKAVSAAQRIDAINSDCRTRVIESRLVDHALHEAVAAADVVLDCTDRFSSRFAINRACVATRTPLVSGAAIRFSGQLAVFDLRDDSAPCYACLYGEEGGDDDELRCAENGVIAPLVGVIGAFQALEALKLLGRVGRPPAGLATLDGLQGEWRRFGVRRDPGCPVCAGRPPGE
;
A
#
# COMPACT_ATOMS: atom_id res chain seq x y z
N MET A 1 -0.89 13.03 -21.26
CA MET A 1 -1.62 12.87 -19.99
C MET A 1 -3.09 13.17 -20.24
N THR A 2 -4.00 12.38 -19.70
CA THR A 2 -5.45 12.61 -19.81
C THR A 2 -5.80 13.93 -19.14
N THR A 3 -6.42 14.85 -19.88
CA THR A 3 -6.70 16.22 -19.40
C THR A 3 -8.12 16.39 -18.84
N SER A 4 -8.97 15.36 -18.96
CA SER A 4 -10.36 15.39 -18.51
C SER A 4 -10.92 13.97 -18.40
N LEU A 5 -11.86 13.75 -17.49
CA LEU A 5 -12.68 12.53 -17.42
C LEU A 5 -13.70 12.50 -18.57
N ASN A 6 -13.90 11.32 -19.17
CA ASN A 6 -14.99 11.11 -20.15
C ASN A 6 -16.34 10.84 -19.43
N ASP A 7 -17.43 10.76 -20.18
CA ASP A 7 -18.78 10.59 -19.63
C ASP A 7 -18.95 9.30 -18.80
N ASP A 8 -18.37 8.19 -19.25
CA ASP A 8 -18.41 6.91 -18.54
C ASP A 8 -17.64 6.99 -17.21
N GLN A 9 -16.51 7.69 -17.19
CA GLN A 9 -15.70 7.94 -16.01
C GLN A 9 -16.40 8.88 -15.02
N LEU A 10 -17.03 9.94 -15.52
CA LEU A 10 -17.87 10.84 -14.72
C LEU A 10 -19.01 10.07 -14.05
N LEU A 11 -19.67 9.18 -14.79
CA LEU A 11 -20.73 8.33 -14.25
C LEU A 11 -20.20 7.35 -13.20
N ARG A 12 -19.13 6.62 -13.52
CA ARG A 12 -18.49 5.62 -12.65
C ARG A 12 -18.04 6.23 -11.32
N TYR A 13 -17.39 7.39 -11.37
CA TYR A 13 -16.82 8.04 -10.18
C TYR A 13 -17.73 9.10 -9.56
N SER A 14 -18.97 9.24 -10.03
CA SER A 14 -19.92 10.26 -9.56
C SER A 14 -20.05 10.35 -8.04
N ARG A 15 -20.04 9.20 -7.34
CA ARG A 15 -20.11 9.13 -5.87
C ARG A 15 -18.88 9.73 -5.17
N GLN A 16 -17.70 9.60 -5.76
CA GLN A 16 -16.47 10.19 -5.24
C GLN A 16 -16.38 11.67 -5.60
N ILE A 17 -16.75 12.04 -6.82
CA ILE A 17 -16.76 13.43 -7.31
C ILE A 17 -17.70 14.31 -6.48
N MET A 18 -18.82 13.78 -5.97
CA MET A 18 -19.72 14.55 -5.10
C MET A 18 -19.14 14.91 -3.72
N LEU A 19 -18.01 14.32 -3.32
CA LEU A 19 -17.36 14.66 -2.05
C LEU A 19 -16.61 15.98 -2.21
N LEU A 20 -16.98 17.00 -1.43
CA LEU A 20 -16.41 18.36 -1.53
C LEU A 20 -14.88 18.38 -1.39
N GLU A 21 -14.32 17.49 -0.58
CA GLU A 21 -12.89 17.41 -0.35
C GLU A 21 -12.14 16.88 -1.58
N LEU A 22 -12.76 15.99 -2.37
CA LEU A 22 -12.17 15.37 -3.55
C LEU A 22 -12.54 16.14 -4.83
N ASP A 23 -13.83 16.31 -5.08
CA ASP A 23 -14.41 16.93 -6.27
C ASP A 23 -13.88 16.33 -7.59
N TYR A 24 -14.21 16.95 -8.72
CA TYR A 24 -13.72 16.57 -10.05
C TYR A 24 -12.18 16.55 -10.11
N GLU A 25 -11.53 17.59 -9.58
CA GLU A 25 -10.08 17.77 -9.63
C GLU A 25 -9.34 16.65 -8.88
N GLY A 26 -9.84 16.26 -7.70
CA GLY A 26 -9.27 15.15 -6.96
C GLY A 26 -9.41 13.82 -7.71
N GLN A 27 -10.56 13.57 -8.33
CA GLN A 27 -10.75 12.37 -9.13
C GLN A 27 -9.85 12.35 -10.38
N LEU A 28 -9.66 13.50 -11.04
CA LEU A 28 -8.72 13.62 -12.17
C LEU A 28 -7.27 13.35 -11.71
N ARG A 29 -6.87 13.85 -10.53
CA ARG A 29 -5.57 13.52 -9.93
C ARG A 29 -5.41 12.02 -9.69
N LEU A 30 -6.43 11.34 -9.15
CA LEU A 30 -6.39 9.88 -8.96
C LEU A 30 -6.15 9.17 -10.30
N GLN A 31 -6.88 9.55 -11.36
CA GLN A 31 -6.72 8.97 -12.69
C GLN A 31 -5.33 9.22 -13.31
N GLN A 32 -4.65 10.29 -12.90
CA GLN A 32 -3.31 10.61 -13.37
C GLN A 32 -2.20 9.99 -12.50
N SER A 33 -2.57 9.39 -11.37
CA SER A 33 -1.62 8.86 -10.39
C SER A 33 -1.20 7.41 -10.69
N HIS A 34 -0.01 7.07 -10.21
CA HIS A 34 0.56 5.73 -10.23
C HIS A 34 0.86 5.24 -8.80
N ALA A 35 0.32 4.07 -8.43
CA ALA A 35 0.63 3.41 -7.17
C ALA A 35 1.41 2.10 -7.39
N LEU A 36 2.46 1.89 -6.60
CA LEU A 36 3.18 0.62 -6.52
C LEU A 36 2.68 -0.18 -5.33
N ILE A 37 2.20 -1.41 -5.55
CA ILE A 37 1.74 -2.33 -4.51
C ILE A 37 2.73 -3.50 -4.43
N ILE A 38 3.37 -3.67 -3.28
CA ILE A 38 4.36 -4.73 -3.05
C ILE A 38 3.76 -5.77 -2.10
N GLY A 39 3.49 -6.96 -2.64
CA GLY A 39 2.74 -8.03 -1.99
C GLY A 39 1.25 -7.93 -2.31
N LEU A 40 0.67 -9.01 -2.84
CA LEU A 40 -0.75 -9.15 -3.22
C LEU A 40 -1.46 -10.23 -2.40
N GLY A 41 -0.93 -10.47 -1.20
CA GLY A 41 -1.56 -11.33 -0.20
C GLY A 41 -2.79 -10.70 0.45
N GLY A 42 -3.02 -11.02 1.74
CA GLY A 42 -4.24 -10.62 2.44
C GLY A 42 -4.44 -9.11 2.56
N LEU A 43 -3.34 -8.34 2.66
CA LEU A 43 -3.35 -6.88 2.67
C LEU A 43 -3.41 -6.29 1.26
N GLY A 44 -2.58 -6.81 0.35
CA GLY A 44 -2.47 -6.30 -1.02
C GLY A 44 -3.71 -6.54 -1.87
N SER A 45 -4.44 -7.62 -1.62
CA SER A 45 -5.72 -7.93 -2.28
C SER A 45 -6.72 -6.78 -2.17
N PRO A 46 -7.25 -6.40 -0.99
CA PRO A 46 -8.19 -5.29 -0.87
C PRO A 46 -7.58 -3.96 -1.35
N VAL A 47 -6.28 -3.73 -1.13
CA VAL A 47 -5.58 -2.54 -1.62
C VAL A 47 -5.73 -2.38 -3.13
N ALA A 48 -5.35 -3.41 -3.88
CA ALA A 48 -5.36 -3.40 -5.34
C ALA A 48 -6.78 -3.19 -5.88
N LEU A 49 -7.75 -3.90 -5.30
CA LEU A 49 -9.15 -3.82 -5.74
C LEU A 49 -9.76 -2.43 -5.45
N TYR A 50 -9.53 -1.87 -4.27
CA TYR A 50 -10.08 -0.55 -3.92
C TYR A 50 -9.41 0.59 -4.70
N LEU A 51 -8.09 0.57 -4.90
CA LEU A 51 -7.42 1.61 -5.68
C LEU A 51 -7.85 1.58 -7.15
N ALA A 52 -7.97 0.40 -7.75
CA ALA A 52 -8.50 0.26 -9.11
C ALA A 52 -9.95 0.75 -9.19
N ALA A 53 -10.83 0.31 -8.28
CA ALA A 53 -12.23 0.72 -8.27
C ALA A 53 -12.40 2.24 -8.03
N ALA A 54 -11.53 2.85 -7.23
CA ALA A 54 -11.52 4.28 -6.96
C ALA A 54 -11.00 5.13 -8.13
N GLY A 55 -10.44 4.49 -9.16
CA GLY A 55 -9.98 5.16 -10.37
C GLY A 55 -8.56 5.68 -10.30
N VAL A 56 -7.67 5.03 -9.54
CA VAL A 56 -6.22 5.23 -9.72
C VAL A 56 -5.83 4.82 -11.14
N GLY A 57 -5.09 5.67 -11.83
CA GLY A 57 -4.81 5.49 -13.26
C GLY A 57 -3.92 4.30 -13.59
N GLU A 58 -2.90 4.07 -12.76
CA GLU A 58 -1.94 3.00 -12.96
C GLU A 58 -1.57 2.32 -11.65
N LEU A 59 -1.55 0.98 -11.68
CA LEU A 59 -1.10 0.14 -10.58
C LEU A 59 0.05 -0.75 -11.05
N THR A 60 1.22 -0.60 -10.43
CA THR A 60 2.28 -1.62 -10.54
C THR A 60 2.06 -2.66 -9.43
N LEU A 61 1.89 -3.91 -9.82
CA LEU A 61 1.58 -5.04 -8.96
C LEU A 61 2.81 -5.94 -8.86
N ALA A 62 3.48 -5.94 -7.71
CA ALA A 62 4.69 -6.73 -7.48
C ALA A 62 4.43 -7.86 -6.48
N ASP A 63 4.43 -9.10 -6.95
CA ASP A 63 4.36 -10.30 -6.11
C ASP A 63 5.04 -11.46 -6.85
N HIS A 64 5.83 -12.25 -6.13
CA HIS A 64 6.62 -13.37 -6.66
C HIS A 64 6.01 -14.74 -6.37
N ASP A 65 4.95 -14.77 -5.56
CA ASP A 65 4.24 -16.00 -5.23
C ASP A 65 3.20 -16.35 -6.29
N ARG A 66 2.75 -17.61 -6.22
CA ARG A 66 1.58 -18.11 -6.93
C ARG A 66 0.40 -18.22 -5.98
N VAL A 67 -0.81 -18.20 -6.53
CA VAL A 67 -2.05 -18.42 -5.77
C VAL A 67 -2.07 -19.86 -5.26
N ASP A 68 -2.38 -20.02 -3.97
CA ASP A 68 -2.45 -21.32 -3.29
C ASP A 68 -3.80 -21.47 -2.55
N LEU A 69 -4.30 -22.68 -2.40
CA LEU A 69 -5.58 -22.94 -1.73
C LEU A 69 -5.64 -22.37 -0.30
N SER A 70 -4.54 -22.48 0.46
CA SER A 70 -4.45 -21.96 1.85
C SER A 70 -4.52 -20.43 1.95
N ASN A 71 -4.34 -19.75 0.81
CA ASN A 71 -4.31 -18.30 0.70
C ASN A 71 -5.73 -17.73 0.49
N LEU A 72 -6.63 -18.49 -0.14
CA LEU A 72 -7.96 -18.04 -0.56
C LEU A 72 -8.88 -17.60 0.59
N GLN A 73 -8.65 -18.07 1.82
CA GLN A 73 -9.41 -17.64 2.98
C GLN A 73 -9.32 -16.14 3.28
N ARG A 74 -8.26 -15.45 2.79
CA ARG A 74 -8.02 -14.02 3.05
C ARG A 74 -7.56 -13.20 1.85
N GLN A 75 -7.18 -13.82 0.73
CA GLN A 75 -6.64 -13.13 -0.45
C GLN A 75 -7.72 -12.95 -1.52
N ILE A 76 -8.64 -12.00 -1.25
CA ILE A 76 -9.90 -11.83 -2.00
C ILE A 76 -9.74 -11.35 -3.46
N ALA A 77 -8.53 -10.97 -3.87
CA ALA A 77 -8.27 -10.67 -5.28
C ALA A 77 -8.28 -11.94 -6.15
N HIS A 78 -8.00 -13.10 -5.55
CA HIS A 78 -7.84 -14.39 -6.23
C HIS A 78 -9.05 -15.31 -6.02
N GLY A 79 -9.24 -16.29 -6.89
CA GLY A 79 -10.25 -17.34 -6.78
C GLY A 79 -9.67 -18.75 -6.96
N GLU A 80 -10.52 -19.77 -6.77
CA GLU A 80 -10.12 -21.18 -6.95
C GLU A 80 -9.64 -21.51 -8.37
N ALA A 81 -10.19 -20.81 -9.38
CA ALA A 81 -9.75 -20.97 -10.77
C ALA A 81 -8.34 -20.42 -11.03
N ASP A 82 -7.81 -19.60 -10.11
CA ASP A 82 -6.50 -18.96 -10.25
C ASP A 82 -5.38 -19.74 -9.56
N ILE A 83 -5.67 -20.88 -8.92
CA ILE A 83 -4.64 -21.69 -8.25
C ILE A 83 -3.47 -21.97 -9.21
N ASP A 84 -2.26 -21.89 -8.68
CA ASP A 84 -0.98 -21.93 -9.40
C ASP A 84 -0.70 -20.72 -10.32
N THR A 85 -1.64 -19.79 -10.56
CA THR A 85 -1.36 -18.57 -11.33
C THR A 85 -0.49 -17.61 -10.50
N PRO A 86 0.49 -16.91 -11.10
CA PRO A 86 1.22 -15.84 -10.40
C PRO A 86 0.24 -14.82 -9.81
N LYS A 87 0.41 -14.47 -8.52
CA LYS A 87 -0.53 -13.58 -7.82
C LYS A 87 -0.66 -12.23 -8.51
N ALA A 88 0.45 -11.68 -9.00
CA ALA A 88 0.46 -10.42 -9.72
C ALA A 88 -0.36 -10.45 -11.03
N VAL A 89 -0.36 -11.60 -11.73
CA VAL A 89 -1.19 -11.81 -12.92
C VAL A 89 -2.67 -11.96 -12.56
N SER A 90 -3.00 -12.80 -11.57
CA SER A 90 -4.39 -13.01 -11.11
C SER A 90 -5.02 -11.71 -10.61
N ALA A 91 -4.28 -10.91 -9.84
CA ALA A 91 -4.74 -9.60 -9.39
C ALA A 91 -4.98 -8.62 -10.55
N ALA A 92 -4.10 -8.60 -11.56
CA ALA A 92 -4.29 -7.76 -12.76
C ALA A 92 -5.57 -8.15 -13.53
N GLN A 93 -5.82 -9.44 -13.71
CA GLN A 93 -7.05 -9.94 -14.36
C GLN A 93 -8.30 -9.53 -13.58
N ARG A 94 -8.25 -9.62 -12.23
CA ARG A 94 -9.35 -9.17 -11.38
C ARG A 94 -9.57 -7.66 -11.46
N ILE A 95 -8.49 -6.87 -11.51
CA ILE A 95 -8.57 -5.41 -11.69
C ILE A 95 -9.20 -5.07 -13.03
N ASP A 96 -8.79 -5.71 -14.13
CA ASP A 96 -9.36 -5.48 -15.46
C ASP A 96 -10.88 -5.75 -15.48
N ALA A 97 -11.32 -6.81 -14.79
CA ALA A 97 -12.74 -7.13 -14.63
C ALA A 97 -13.53 -6.10 -13.80
N ILE A 98 -12.87 -5.37 -12.90
CA ILE A 98 -13.49 -4.32 -12.05
C ILE A 98 -13.48 -2.97 -12.77
N ASN A 99 -12.33 -2.60 -13.32
CA ASN A 99 -12.10 -1.30 -13.94
C ASN A 99 -10.98 -1.38 -14.98
N SER A 100 -11.34 -1.64 -16.23
CA SER A 100 -10.41 -1.69 -17.37
C SER A 100 -9.76 -0.35 -17.72
N ASP A 101 -10.21 0.77 -17.14
CA ASP A 101 -9.54 2.08 -17.27
C ASP A 101 -8.27 2.16 -16.40
N CYS A 102 -8.17 1.33 -15.36
CA CYS A 102 -7.00 1.25 -14.49
C CYS A 102 -5.93 0.38 -15.17
N ARG A 103 -4.83 1.00 -15.62
CA ARG A 103 -3.72 0.25 -16.22
C ARG A 103 -2.97 -0.54 -15.16
N THR A 104 -2.63 -1.78 -15.47
CA THR A 104 -1.83 -2.62 -14.57
C THR A 104 -0.49 -2.98 -15.19
N ARG A 105 0.59 -2.84 -14.43
CA ARG A 105 1.91 -3.40 -14.75
C ARG A 105 2.22 -4.52 -13.76
N VAL A 106 2.56 -5.69 -14.27
CA VAL A 106 2.84 -6.88 -13.46
C VAL A 106 4.35 -7.06 -13.29
N ILE A 107 4.79 -7.32 -12.06
CA ILE A 107 6.16 -7.75 -11.73
C ILE A 107 6.07 -9.06 -10.94
N GLU A 108 6.39 -10.17 -11.61
CA GLU A 108 6.31 -11.53 -11.05
C GLU A 108 7.57 -11.93 -10.24
N SER A 109 8.53 -11.02 -10.11
CA SER A 109 9.78 -11.26 -9.40
C SER A 109 9.84 -10.47 -8.10
N ARG A 110 10.66 -10.94 -7.15
CA ARG A 110 10.90 -10.19 -5.92
C ARG A 110 11.64 -8.90 -6.26
N LEU A 111 11.07 -7.76 -5.91
CA LEU A 111 11.73 -6.46 -6.01
C LEU A 111 12.85 -6.37 -4.97
N VAL A 112 14.08 -6.26 -5.46
CA VAL A 112 15.29 -6.09 -4.64
C VAL A 112 16.20 -5.04 -5.27
N ASP A 113 17.05 -4.44 -4.44
CA ASP A 113 18.14 -3.54 -4.85
C ASP A 113 17.72 -2.49 -5.89
N HIS A 114 18.37 -2.50 -7.05
CA HIS A 114 18.16 -1.53 -8.12
C HIS A 114 16.73 -1.60 -8.69
N ALA A 115 16.18 -2.79 -8.90
CA ALA A 115 14.83 -2.95 -9.43
C ALA A 115 13.77 -2.41 -8.46
N LEU A 116 13.97 -2.60 -7.15
CA LEU A 116 13.11 -1.99 -6.13
C LEU A 116 13.20 -0.47 -6.19
N HIS A 117 14.41 0.08 -6.25
CA HIS A 117 14.61 1.52 -6.33
C HIS A 117 13.93 2.14 -7.55
N GLU A 118 14.08 1.56 -8.74
CA GLU A 118 13.45 2.05 -9.97
C GLU A 118 11.92 2.00 -9.89
N ALA A 119 11.36 0.90 -9.38
CA ALA A 119 9.91 0.76 -9.23
C ALA A 119 9.35 1.82 -8.26
N VAL A 120 10.03 2.06 -7.14
CA VAL A 120 9.65 3.06 -6.14
C VAL A 120 9.77 4.48 -6.69
N ALA A 121 10.84 4.78 -7.43
CA ALA A 121 11.08 6.10 -8.01
C ALA A 121 10.04 6.48 -9.08
N ALA A 122 9.44 5.49 -9.74
CA ALA A 122 8.41 5.70 -10.75
C ALA A 122 7.00 5.91 -10.17
N ALA A 123 6.77 5.62 -8.88
CA ALA A 123 5.45 5.66 -8.26
C ALA A 123 5.21 6.98 -7.51
N ASP A 124 3.94 7.42 -7.48
CA ASP A 124 3.50 8.56 -6.68
C ASP A 124 3.24 8.16 -5.22
N VAL A 125 2.96 6.88 -4.98
CA VAL A 125 2.80 6.28 -3.65
C VAL A 125 3.17 4.80 -3.68
N VAL A 126 3.82 4.32 -2.62
CA VAL A 126 4.13 2.91 -2.41
C VAL A 126 3.28 2.34 -1.30
N LEU A 127 2.73 1.15 -1.52
CA LEU A 127 1.99 0.37 -0.54
C LEU A 127 2.79 -0.87 -0.18
N ASP A 128 3.29 -0.90 1.06
CA ASP A 128 3.93 -2.07 1.63
C ASP A 128 2.85 -2.99 2.22
N CYS A 129 2.61 -4.09 1.50
CA CYS A 129 1.68 -5.15 1.85
C CYS A 129 2.43 -6.47 2.11
N THR A 130 3.73 -6.40 2.38
CA THR A 130 4.60 -7.56 2.61
C THR A 130 4.48 -8.06 4.06
N ASP A 131 5.01 -9.24 4.35
CA ASP A 131 4.92 -9.90 5.66
C ASP A 131 6.28 -10.09 6.35
N ARG A 132 7.37 -9.53 5.81
CA ARG A 132 8.74 -9.70 6.33
C ARG A 132 9.40 -8.39 6.65
N PHE A 133 10.01 -8.26 7.83
CA PHE A 133 10.75 -7.06 8.22
C PHE A 133 11.82 -6.70 7.19
N SER A 134 12.59 -7.70 6.71
CA SER A 134 13.62 -7.49 5.69
C SER A 134 13.11 -6.75 4.44
N SER A 135 11.93 -7.11 3.93
CA SER A 135 11.29 -6.42 2.81
C SER A 135 10.85 -5.00 3.19
N ARG A 136 10.22 -4.82 4.37
CA ARG A 136 9.74 -3.52 4.85
C ARG A 136 10.87 -2.49 4.98
N PHE A 137 12.01 -2.90 5.54
CA PHE A 137 13.18 -2.03 5.66
C PHE A 137 13.79 -1.68 4.30
N ALA A 138 13.85 -2.63 3.36
CA ALA A 138 14.34 -2.36 2.01
C ALA A 138 13.42 -1.37 1.27
N ILE A 139 12.10 -1.57 1.35
CA ILE A 139 11.09 -0.66 0.78
C ILE A 139 11.22 0.73 1.41
N ASN A 140 11.33 0.81 2.73
CA ASN A 140 11.53 2.08 3.44
C ASN A 140 12.78 2.82 2.96
N ARG A 141 13.93 2.15 2.84
CA ARG A 141 15.16 2.79 2.33
C ARG A 141 14.98 3.35 0.93
N ALA A 142 14.35 2.59 0.03
CA ALA A 142 14.06 3.03 -1.33
C ALA A 142 13.10 4.24 -1.35
N CYS A 143 12.04 4.22 -0.53
CA CYS A 143 11.09 5.33 -0.43
C CYS A 143 11.75 6.59 0.16
N VAL A 144 12.63 6.45 1.16
CA VAL A 144 13.38 7.58 1.73
C VAL A 144 14.32 8.19 0.70
N ALA A 145 15.04 7.37 -0.07
CA ALA A 145 15.97 7.84 -1.10
C ALA A 145 15.26 8.62 -2.23
N THR A 146 14.05 8.21 -2.59
CA THR A 146 13.25 8.77 -3.69
C THR A 146 12.25 9.84 -3.23
N ARG A 147 12.09 10.02 -1.91
CA ARG A 147 11.05 10.84 -1.27
C ARG A 147 9.62 10.40 -1.62
N THR A 148 9.43 9.19 -2.14
CA THR A 148 8.10 8.65 -2.46
C THR A 148 7.35 8.31 -1.17
N PRO A 149 6.10 8.78 -0.99
CA PRO A 149 5.27 8.42 0.16
C PRO A 149 5.09 6.90 0.31
N LEU A 150 5.11 6.42 1.55
CA LEU A 150 4.96 5.01 1.90
C LEU A 150 3.75 4.80 2.82
N VAL A 151 2.85 3.89 2.44
CA VAL A 151 1.75 3.40 3.28
C VAL A 151 2.01 1.94 3.64
N SER A 152 2.36 1.70 4.90
CA SER A 152 2.75 0.38 5.40
C SER A 152 1.64 -0.22 6.26
N GLY A 153 1.21 -1.44 5.94
CA GLY A 153 0.25 -2.22 6.73
C GLY A 153 0.85 -3.52 7.24
N ALA A 154 0.45 -3.96 8.42
CA ALA A 154 0.80 -5.28 8.96
C ALA A 154 -0.40 -5.87 9.71
N ALA A 155 -0.49 -7.20 9.76
CA ALA A 155 -1.50 -7.87 10.56
C ALA A 155 -1.03 -9.26 10.98
N ILE A 156 -1.30 -9.62 12.23
CA ILE A 156 -0.97 -10.93 12.82
C ILE A 156 -2.01 -11.28 13.88
N ARG A 157 -2.48 -12.53 13.91
CA ARG A 157 -3.57 -12.97 14.82
C ARG A 157 -4.81 -12.07 14.65
N PHE A 158 -5.12 -11.27 15.68
CA PHE A 158 -6.20 -10.27 15.73
C PHE A 158 -5.66 -8.83 15.80
N SER A 159 -4.35 -8.61 15.66
CA SER A 159 -3.73 -7.29 15.76
C SER A 159 -3.35 -6.76 14.37
N GLY A 160 -3.80 -5.56 14.05
CA GLY A 160 -3.50 -4.85 12.82
C GLY A 160 -2.69 -3.58 13.08
N GLN A 161 -1.87 -3.18 12.12
CA GLN A 161 -1.05 -1.96 12.17
C GLN A 161 -1.09 -1.23 10.84
N LEU A 162 -1.11 0.09 10.90
CA LEU A 162 -1.06 0.99 9.76
C LEU A 162 -0.15 2.17 10.11
N ALA A 163 0.81 2.47 9.24
CA ALA A 163 1.65 3.65 9.34
C ALA A 163 1.77 4.31 7.96
N VAL A 164 1.71 5.65 7.94
CA VAL A 164 1.91 6.44 6.74
C VAL A 164 3.12 7.32 6.94
N PHE A 165 4.04 7.26 5.98
CA PHE A 165 5.25 8.06 5.93
C PHE A 165 5.19 8.93 4.67
N ASP A 166 4.73 10.17 4.80
CA ASP A 166 4.78 11.14 3.71
C ASP A 166 6.19 11.73 3.62
N LEU A 167 7.08 11.03 2.93
CA LEU A 167 8.51 11.34 2.89
C LEU A 167 8.86 12.60 2.08
N ARG A 168 7.86 13.24 1.49
CA ARG A 168 7.94 14.57 0.88
C ARG A 168 8.03 15.67 1.94
N ASP A 169 7.52 15.42 3.15
CA ASP A 169 7.69 16.29 4.31
C ASP A 169 9.02 15.96 5.02
N ASP A 170 9.89 16.94 5.15
CA ASP A 170 11.19 16.78 5.79
C ASP A 170 11.08 16.42 7.27
N SER A 171 10.00 16.81 7.95
CA SER A 171 9.74 16.47 9.34
C SER A 171 9.21 15.04 9.54
N ALA A 172 8.77 14.38 8.47
CA ALA A 172 8.19 13.05 8.57
C ALA A 172 9.22 11.99 9.04
N PRO A 173 8.85 11.12 10.01
CA PRO A 173 9.66 9.95 10.33
C PRO A 173 9.69 8.97 9.15
N CYS A 174 10.58 7.99 9.22
CA CYS A 174 10.55 6.83 8.34
C CYS A 174 10.26 5.56 9.15
N TYR A 175 10.10 4.41 8.48
CA TYR A 175 9.85 3.13 9.15
C TYR A 175 10.93 2.79 10.20
N ALA A 176 12.20 3.09 9.90
CA ALA A 176 13.31 2.87 10.84
C ALA A 176 13.28 3.79 12.07
N CYS A 177 12.60 4.94 12.02
CA CYS A 177 12.37 5.76 13.23
C CYS A 177 11.35 5.11 14.18
N LEU A 178 10.47 4.24 13.68
CA LEU A 178 9.45 3.57 14.46
C LEU A 178 9.99 2.28 15.11
N TYR A 179 10.72 1.45 14.35
CA TYR A 179 11.16 0.13 14.82
C TYR A 179 12.67 0.03 15.15
N GLY A 180 13.48 1.03 14.79
CA GLY A 180 14.95 0.91 14.80
C GLY A 180 15.46 0.06 13.63
N GLU A 181 16.74 0.17 13.24
CA GLU A 181 17.30 -0.62 12.12
C GLU A 181 17.61 -2.08 12.51
N GLU A 182 17.79 -2.33 13.81
CA GLU A 182 17.88 -3.66 14.42
C GLU A 182 16.48 -4.28 14.71
N GLY A 183 15.42 -3.56 14.36
CA GLY A 183 14.05 -3.81 14.77
C GLY A 183 13.39 -5.00 14.09
N GLY A 184 13.66 -6.19 14.61
CA GLY A 184 12.92 -7.42 14.37
C GLY A 184 13.74 -8.46 13.62
N ASP A 185 14.08 -9.56 14.30
CA ASP A 185 14.53 -10.75 13.61
C ASP A 185 13.37 -11.22 12.72
N ASP A 186 13.64 -11.62 11.46
CA ASP A 186 12.59 -12.22 10.62
C ASP A 186 11.95 -13.41 11.36
N ASP A 187 12.68 -14.02 12.31
CA ASP A 187 12.23 -15.09 13.20
C ASP A 187 11.13 -14.69 14.22
N GLU A 188 11.02 -13.42 14.65
CA GLU A 188 9.90 -12.95 15.49
C GLU A 188 8.59 -12.85 14.69
N LEU A 189 8.66 -12.63 13.37
CA LEU A 189 7.52 -12.67 12.45
C LEU A 189 7.31 -14.03 11.78
N ARG A 190 8.32 -14.91 11.74
CA ARG A 190 8.22 -16.31 11.27
C ARG A 190 7.50 -17.19 12.29
N CYS A 191 6.38 -16.71 12.78
CA CYS A 191 5.30 -17.58 13.19
C CYS A 191 4.53 -18.02 11.96
N ALA A 192 5.09 -18.97 11.21
CA ALA A 192 4.31 -19.82 10.31
C ALA A 192 3.10 -20.49 11.04
N GLU A 193 3.02 -20.37 12.38
CA GLU A 193 2.03 -20.97 13.28
C GLU A 193 1.01 -19.99 13.91
N ASN A 194 1.13 -18.67 13.77
CA ASN A 194 0.26 -17.75 14.55
C ASN A 194 -1.09 -17.43 13.91
N GLY A 195 -1.28 -17.77 12.64
CA GLY A 195 -2.50 -17.46 11.90
C GLY A 195 -2.83 -15.97 11.80
N VAL A 196 -3.82 -15.65 10.98
CA VAL A 196 -4.41 -14.31 10.89
C VAL A 196 -5.87 -14.44 10.51
N ILE A 197 -6.74 -13.71 11.19
CA ILE A 197 -8.18 -13.74 10.91
C ILE A 197 -8.46 -12.96 9.62
N ALA A 198 -9.16 -13.58 8.66
CA ALA A 198 -9.34 -13.05 7.30
C ALA A 198 -9.84 -11.58 7.23
N PRO A 199 -10.87 -11.16 7.99
CA PRO A 199 -11.39 -9.81 7.86
C PRO A 199 -10.40 -8.74 8.33
N LEU A 200 -9.47 -9.07 9.23
CA LEU A 200 -8.51 -8.11 9.76
C LEU A 200 -7.58 -7.59 8.66
N VAL A 201 -7.04 -8.47 7.81
CA VAL A 201 -6.21 -8.04 6.68
C VAL A 201 -7.03 -7.26 5.66
N GLY A 202 -8.32 -7.60 5.51
CA GLY A 202 -9.29 -6.82 4.75
C GLY A 202 -9.42 -5.38 5.26
N VAL A 203 -9.63 -5.22 6.56
CA VAL A 203 -9.74 -3.91 7.22
C VAL A 203 -8.45 -3.11 7.06
N ILE A 204 -7.29 -3.66 7.42
CA ILE A 204 -6.02 -2.94 7.34
C ILE A 204 -5.70 -2.56 5.88
N GLY A 205 -5.90 -3.46 4.92
CA GLY A 205 -5.68 -3.16 3.52
C GLY A 205 -6.65 -2.10 2.96
N ALA A 206 -7.93 -2.10 3.38
CA ALA A 206 -8.85 -1.03 3.03
C ALA A 206 -8.42 0.34 3.60
N PHE A 207 -7.90 0.36 4.82
CA PHE A 207 -7.29 1.56 5.40
C PHE A 207 -6.02 1.98 4.65
N GLN A 208 -5.16 1.05 4.22
CA GLN A 208 -4.01 1.39 3.36
C GLN A 208 -4.46 2.05 2.06
N ALA A 209 -5.48 1.50 1.37
CA ALA A 209 -6.03 2.10 0.18
C ALA A 209 -6.59 3.50 0.44
N LEU A 210 -7.34 3.68 1.53
CA LEU A 210 -7.88 4.99 1.92
C LEU A 210 -6.77 6.03 2.15
N GLU A 211 -5.68 5.65 2.83
CA GLU A 211 -4.54 6.55 3.04
C GLU A 211 -3.81 6.89 1.74
N ALA A 212 -3.65 5.93 0.82
CA ALA A 212 -3.11 6.20 -0.50
C ALA A 212 -4.00 7.15 -1.31
N LEU A 213 -5.32 6.98 -1.30
CA LEU A 213 -6.25 7.90 -1.97
C LEU A 213 -6.17 9.32 -1.40
N LYS A 214 -5.98 9.48 -0.08
CA LYS A 214 -5.74 10.79 0.54
C LYS A 214 -4.46 11.43 0.03
N LEU A 215 -3.36 10.66 -0.07
CA LEU A 215 -2.08 11.14 -0.57
C LEU A 215 -2.15 11.56 -2.05
N LEU A 216 -2.73 10.70 -2.90
CA LEU A 216 -2.84 10.91 -4.36
C LEU A 216 -3.86 12.01 -4.69
N GLY A 217 -5.03 11.94 -4.08
CA GLY A 217 -6.10 12.93 -4.24
C GLY A 217 -5.76 14.27 -3.57
N ARG A 218 -4.72 14.34 -2.74
CA ARG A 218 -4.33 15.50 -1.92
C ARG A 218 -5.47 15.97 -1.01
N VAL A 219 -6.14 15.02 -0.36
CA VAL A 219 -7.30 15.27 0.49
C VAL A 219 -7.07 14.80 1.91
N GLY A 220 -7.57 15.57 2.87
CA GLY A 220 -7.39 15.26 4.29
C GLY A 220 -5.93 15.26 4.73
N ARG A 221 -5.64 14.55 5.83
CA ARG A 221 -4.29 14.34 6.34
C ARG A 221 -4.10 12.87 6.73
N PRO A 222 -2.99 12.23 6.35
CA PRO A 222 -2.65 10.92 6.88
C PRO A 222 -2.45 10.93 8.39
N PRO A 223 -2.65 9.79 9.10
CA PRO A 223 -2.36 9.70 10.51
C PRO A 223 -0.86 9.94 10.75
N ALA A 224 -0.54 10.80 11.72
CA ALA A 224 0.83 11.00 12.14
C ALA A 224 1.27 9.82 13.04
N GLY A 225 2.18 8.99 12.54
CA GLY A 225 2.76 7.88 13.29
C GLY A 225 2.09 6.52 13.06
N LEU A 226 1.94 5.74 14.13
CA LEU A 226 1.44 4.36 14.09
C LEU A 226 -0.01 4.29 14.59
N ALA A 227 -0.89 3.71 13.78
CA ALA A 227 -2.21 3.29 14.20
C ALA A 227 -2.25 1.77 14.38
N THR A 228 -2.80 1.29 15.50
CA THR A 228 -2.96 -0.13 15.78
C THR A 228 -4.42 -0.47 16.01
N LEU A 229 -4.88 -1.59 15.47
CA LEU A 229 -6.22 -2.14 15.68
C LEU A 229 -6.13 -3.41 16.53
N ASP A 230 -6.78 -3.41 17.68
CA ASP A 230 -7.09 -4.63 18.41
C ASP A 230 -8.42 -5.19 17.89
N GLY A 231 -8.36 -6.25 17.08
CA GLY A 231 -9.52 -6.90 16.48
C GLY A 231 -10.37 -7.73 17.45
N LEU A 232 -9.89 -8.03 18.67
CA LEU A 232 -10.71 -8.68 19.69
C LEU A 232 -11.63 -7.67 20.39
N GLN A 233 -11.12 -6.46 20.63
CA GLN A 233 -11.87 -5.39 21.29
C GLN A 233 -12.53 -4.40 20.30
N GLY A 234 -12.12 -4.42 19.03
CA GLY A 234 -12.55 -3.44 18.03
C GLY A 234 -11.98 -2.04 18.25
N GLU A 235 -10.84 -1.93 18.96
CA GLU A 235 -10.27 -0.65 19.39
C GLU A 235 -9.13 -0.19 18.49
N TRP A 236 -9.16 1.09 18.11
CA TRP A 236 -8.04 1.77 17.48
C TRP A 236 -7.23 2.56 18.51
N ARG A 237 -5.91 2.41 18.46
CA ARG A 237 -4.96 3.22 19.23
C ARG A 237 -4.00 3.91 18.28
N ARG A 238 -3.57 5.12 18.64
CA ARG A 238 -2.66 5.94 17.84
C ARG A 238 -1.47 6.35 18.67
N PHE A 239 -0.28 6.21 18.09
CA PHE A 239 0.99 6.54 18.70
C PHE A 239 1.70 7.54 17.79
N GLY A 240 2.01 8.71 18.34
CA GLY A 240 2.80 9.71 17.62
C GLY A 240 4.23 9.22 17.46
N VAL A 241 4.75 9.30 16.24
CA VAL A 241 6.14 8.96 15.91
C VAL A 241 6.82 10.22 15.42
N ARG A 242 7.98 10.54 15.98
CA ARG A 242 8.78 11.69 15.56
C ARG A 242 9.97 11.22 14.73
N ARG A 243 10.41 12.04 13.79
CA ARG A 243 11.67 11.81 13.09
C ARG A 243 12.80 11.80 14.11
N ASP A 244 13.60 10.75 14.09
CA ASP A 244 14.80 10.63 14.91
C ASP A 244 15.98 11.32 14.20
N PRO A 245 16.61 12.35 14.79
CA PRO A 245 17.79 13.02 14.23
C PRO A 245 18.99 12.09 14.03
N GLY A 246 19.06 10.98 14.76
CA GLY A 246 20.10 9.96 14.64
C GLY A 246 19.74 8.79 13.70
N CYS A 247 18.57 8.82 13.05
CA CYS A 247 18.11 7.69 12.24
C CYS A 247 19.08 7.38 11.08
N PRO A 248 19.62 6.16 10.98
CA PRO A 248 20.63 5.82 9.97
C PRO A 248 20.08 5.89 8.54
N VAL A 249 18.76 5.82 8.38
CA VAL A 249 18.10 5.87 7.06
C VAL A 249 17.71 7.29 6.66
N CYS A 250 17.01 8.03 7.54
CA CYS A 250 16.42 9.32 7.15
C CYS A 250 17.10 10.55 7.74
N ALA A 251 18.10 10.43 8.64
CA ALA A 251 18.79 11.60 9.18
C ALA A 251 19.50 12.41 8.09
N GLY A 252 20.15 11.72 7.13
CA GLY A 252 20.85 12.33 5.99
C GLY A 252 19.95 12.74 4.82
N ARG A 253 18.61 12.61 4.92
CA ARG A 253 17.69 12.99 3.84
C ARG A 253 17.83 14.51 3.57
N PRO A 254 18.18 14.93 2.34
CA PRO A 254 18.27 16.35 2.01
C PRO A 254 16.89 17.01 2.14
N PRO A 255 16.83 18.33 2.43
CA PRO A 255 15.56 19.06 2.41
C PRO A 255 14.85 18.89 1.06
N GLY A 256 13.52 18.85 1.06
CA GLY A 256 12.74 18.91 -0.18
C GLY A 256 12.91 20.27 -0.85
N GLU A 257 12.93 20.30 -2.18
CA GLU A 257 12.80 21.53 -2.97
C GLU A 257 11.39 22.14 -2.84
#